data_AF-A0A7J3DL85-F1
#
_entry.id   AF-A0A7J3DL85-F1
#
_cell.length_a   1.000
_cell.length_b   1.000
_cell.length_c   1.000
_cell.angle_alpha   90.00
_cell.angle_beta   90.00
_cell.angle_gamma   90.00
#
_symmetry.space_group_name_H-M   'P 1'
#
loop_
_entity.id
_entity.type
_entity.pdbx_description
1 polymer ?
#
loop_
_entity_poly.entity_id
_entity_poly.type
_entity_poly.pdbx_seq_one_letter_code
_entity_poly.pdbx_strand_id
1 'polypeptide(L)' 'MPLASEALKRRFENVWVCMSCNAKNRSSPGKKPDHCRKCGSSRLRPKRKPRKTVK' A
#
# COMPACT_ATOMS: atom_id res chain seq x y z
N MET A 1 -2.90 -23.34 -10.27
CA MET A 1 -3.69 -22.10 -10.09
C MET A 1 -2.98 -21.18 -9.10
N PRO A 2 -2.19 -20.16 -9.50
CA PRO A 2 -1.50 -19.32 -8.54
C PRO A 2 -2.45 -18.24 -7.99
N LEU A 3 -3.37 -18.63 -7.10
CA LEU A 3 -4.29 -17.72 -6.37
C LEU A 3 -3.54 -16.70 -5.49
N ALA A 4 -2.25 -16.96 -5.20
CA ALA A 4 -1.40 -16.07 -4.42
C ALA A 4 -1.13 -14.73 -5.13
N SER A 5 -1.05 -14.70 -6.46
CA SER A 5 -0.61 -13.50 -7.20
C SER A 5 -1.65 -12.38 -7.18
N GLU A 6 -2.93 -12.72 -7.36
CA GLU A 6 -3.99 -11.72 -7.43
C GLU A 6 -4.37 -11.16 -6.06
N ALA A 7 -4.43 -12.01 -5.03
CA ALA A 7 -4.63 -11.57 -3.65
C ALA A 7 -3.49 -10.67 -3.15
N LEU A 8 -2.24 -10.94 -3.58
CA LEU A 8 -1.09 -10.09 -3.30
C LEU A 8 -1.18 -8.74 -4.02
N LYS A 9 -1.56 -8.73 -5.30
CA LYS A 9 -1.83 -7.47 -6.03
C LYS A 9 -2.86 -6.63 -5.29
N ARG A 10 -4.01 -7.19 -4.91
CA ARG A 10 -5.07 -6.46 -4.19
C ARG A 10 -4.63 -5.89 -2.83
N ARG A 11 -3.71 -6.56 -2.11
CA ARG A 11 -3.30 -6.15 -0.75
C ARG A 11 -2.12 -5.17 -0.70
N PHE A 12 -1.34 -5.10 -1.76
CA PHE A 12 -0.06 -4.36 -1.78
C PHE A 12 0.06 -3.38 -2.93
N GLU A 13 -0.54 -3.67 -4.08
CA GLU A 13 -0.61 -2.76 -5.21
C GLU A 13 -1.54 -1.60 -4.82
N ASN A 14 -0.99 -0.39 -4.76
CA ASN A 14 -1.72 0.87 -4.51
C ASN A 14 -2.13 1.14 -3.05
N VAL A 15 -1.51 0.42 -2.11
CA VAL A 15 -1.66 0.73 -0.68
C VAL A 15 -0.49 1.59 -0.22
N TRP A 16 -0.83 2.76 0.31
CA TRP A 16 0.10 3.71 0.90
C TRP A 16 -0.11 3.74 2.42
N VAL A 17 0.97 3.93 3.16
CA VAL A 17 0.95 4.02 4.62
C VAL A 17 1.43 5.40 4.99
N CYS A 18 0.63 6.13 5.77
CA CYS A 18 1.06 7.42 6.32
C CYS A 18 2.18 7.20 7.33
N MET A 19 3.25 8.00 7.25
CA MET A 19 4.37 7.93 8.20
C MET A 19 4.08 8.62 9.54
N SER A 20 3.01 9.42 9.62
CA SER A 20 2.63 10.12 10.85
C SER A 20 1.64 9.32 11.69
N CYS A 21 0.60 8.74 11.07
CA CYS A 21 -0.47 8.04 11.80
C CYS A 21 -0.59 6.55 11.46
N ASN A 22 0.31 6.00 10.63
CA ASN A 22 0.29 4.62 10.14
C ASN A 22 -1.00 4.17 9.45
N ALA A 23 -1.89 5.11 9.08
CA ALA A 23 -3.12 4.79 8.36
C ALA A 23 -2.82 4.25 6.95
N LYS A 24 -3.61 3.27 6.53
CA LYS A 24 -3.54 2.66 5.20
C LYS A 24 -4.44 3.45 4.25
N ASN A 25 -3.84 4.21 3.34
CA ASN A 25 -4.54 4.94 2.28
C ASN A 25 -4.47 4.12 0.99
N ARG A 26 -5.63 3.70 0.47
CA ARG A 26 -5.72 3.06 -0.84
C ARG A 26 -5.89 4.15 -1.89
N SER A 27 -5.08 4.10 -2.93
CA SER A 27 -5.14 5.02 -4.07
C SER A 27 -5.38 4.24 -5.35
N SER A 28 -5.70 4.94 -6.43
CA SER A 28 -5.81 4.35 -7.76
C SER A 28 -4.45 3.81 -8.24
N PRO A 29 -4.44 2.77 -9.09
CA PRO A 29 -3.21 2.27 -9.69
C PRO A 29 -2.41 3.37 -10.36
N GLY A 30 -1.12 3.48 -9.98
CA GLY A 30 -0.20 4.48 -10.52
C GLY A 30 -0.30 5.88 -9.92
N LYS A 31 -1.24 6.17 -9.00
CA LYS A 31 -1.34 7.49 -8.35
C LYS A 31 -0.96 7.45 -6.87
N LYS A 32 -0.06 8.36 -6.47
CA LYS A 32 0.22 8.64 -5.06
C LYS A 32 -0.96 9.44 -4.48
N PRO A 33 -1.50 9.06 -3.31
CA PRO A 33 -2.47 9.89 -2.62
C PRO A 33 -1.79 11.18 -2.14
N ASP A 34 -2.44 12.31 -2.37
CA ASP A 34 -1.91 13.64 -2.02
C ASP A 34 -1.72 13.80 -0.51
N HIS A 35 -2.71 13.36 0.27
CA HIS A 35 -2.73 13.48 1.72
C HIS A 35 -3.33 12.24 2.38
N CYS A 36 -2.96 12.02 3.64
CA CYS A 36 -3.55 10.98 4.46
C CYS A 36 -5.00 11.34 4.80
N ARG A 37 -5.95 10.42 4.57
CA ARG A 37 -7.37 10.61 4.88
C ARG A 37 -7.68 10.81 6.37
N LYS A 38 -6.73 10.47 7.27
CA LYS A 38 -6.94 10.48 8.72
C LYS A 38 -6.27 11.68 9.41
N CYS A 39 -5.07 12.06 8.99
CA CYS A 39 -4.31 13.14 9.63
C CYS A 39 -3.90 14.27 8.69
N GLY A 40 -4.29 14.24 7.41
CA GLY A 40 -3.92 15.27 6.43
C GLY A 40 -2.45 15.28 5.99
N SER A 41 -1.57 14.51 6.64
CA SER A 41 -0.13 14.48 6.30
C SER A 41 0.12 13.96 4.87
N SER A 42 0.97 14.66 4.12
CA SER A 42 1.45 14.29 2.78
C SER A 42 2.62 13.29 2.81
N ARG A 43 3.12 12.96 4.01
CA ARG A 43 4.20 11.98 4.22
C ARG A 43 3.64 10.56 4.17
N LEU A 44 3.53 10.03 2.95
CA LEU A 44 3.03 8.68 2.66
C LEU A 44 4.11 7.83 1.98
N ARG A 45 4.28 6.60 2.46
CA ARG A 45 5.18 5.60 1.87
C ARG A 45 4.39 4.47 1.22
N PRO A 46 4.87 3.87 0.12
CA PRO A 46 4.24 2.69 -0.44
C PRO A 46 4.37 1.50 0.52
N LYS A 47 3.34 0.66 0.60
CA LYS A 47 3.37 -0.54 1.42
C LYS A 47 4.31 -1.56 0.78
N ARG A 48 5.32 -2.01 1.53
CA ARG A 48 6.29 -3.02 1.05
C ARG A 48 5.54 -4.29 0.62
N LYS A 49 5.86 -4.76 -0.60
CA LYS A 49 5.47 -6.10 -1.05
C LYS A 49 6.11 -7.14 -0.11
N PRO A 50 5.41 -8.25 0.20
CA PRO A 50 6.00 -9.29 1.01
C PRO A 50 7.20 -9.87 0.26
N ARG A 51 8.32 -10.08 0.97
CA ARG A 51 9.44 -10.82 0.40
C ARG A 51 8.95 -12.23 0.12
N LYS A 52 9.21 -12.75 -1.08
CA LYS A 52 9.05 -14.17 -1.34
C LYS A 52 10.03 -14.86 -0.40
N THR A 53 9.52 -15.51 0.65
CA THR A 53 10.31 -16.48 1.40
C THR A 53 10.55 -17.62 0.42
N VAL A 54 11.68 -17.57 -0.28
CA VAL A 54 12.21 -18.75 -0.96
C VAL A 54 12.58 -19.71 0.17
N LYS A 55 11.76 -20.74 0.32
CA LYS A 55 12.00 -21.86 1.23
C LYS A 55 12.55 -23.00 0.39
#